data_AF-A0A2X1ULW1-F1
#
_entry.id   AF-A0A2X1ULW1-F1
#
_cell.length_a   1.000
_cell.length_b   1.000
_cell.length_c   1.000
_cell.angle_alpha   90.00
_cell.angle_beta   90.00
_cell.angle_gamma   90.00
#
_symmetry.space_group_name_H-M   'P 1'
#
loop_
_entity.id
_entity.type
_entity.pdbx_description
1 polymer ?
#
loop_
_entity_poly.entity_id
_entity_poly.type
_entity_poly.pdbx_seq_one_letter_code
_entity_poly.pdbx_strand_id
1 'polypeptide(L)'
;MSVVAQQQLTLDFTPGLTERHETMLDCVRECALTHRNPLKTIAADMDLSPTELSRKISTNPEDPRRFSLCDLERFIAATGDTRPIYWLIEKFLQDDEAKQKQAIAALANAMPEILALFKQASGQ
;
A
#
# COMPACT_ATOMS: atom_id res chain seq x y z
N MET A 1 11.26 -18.99 -10.31
CA MET A 1 11.55 -18.31 -11.60
C MET A 1 12.27 -17.03 -11.27
N SER A 2 13.53 -16.87 -11.69
CA SER A 2 14.30 -15.64 -11.42
C SER A 2 14.02 -14.64 -12.53
N VAL A 3 13.47 -13.48 -12.18
CA VAL A 3 13.25 -12.40 -13.14
C VAL A 3 14.61 -11.74 -13.41
N VAL A 4 15.10 -11.85 -14.65
CA VAL A 4 16.34 -11.18 -15.08
C VAL A 4 15.98 -9.75 -15.48
N ALA A 5 16.03 -8.84 -14.51
CA ALA A 5 15.93 -7.41 -14.80
C ALA A 5 17.30 -6.90 -15.31
N GLN A 6 17.33 -6.22 -16.45
CA GLN A 6 18.57 -5.66 -17.03
C GLN A 6 19.15 -4.51 -16.19
N GLN A 7 18.34 -3.90 -15.33
CA GLN A 7 18.75 -2.93 -14.32
C GLN A 7 18.18 -3.32 -12.97
N GLN A 8 19.05 -3.28 -11.96
CA GLN A 8 18.64 -3.41 -10.57
C GLN A 8 17.85 -2.16 -10.18
N LEU A 9 16.59 -2.34 -9.82
CA LEU A 9 15.74 -1.27 -9.28
C LEU A 9 16.01 -1.14 -7.79
N THR A 10 16.43 0.05 -7.35
CA THR A 10 16.45 0.41 -5.93
C THR A 10 15.06 0.92 -5.57
N LEU A 11 14.43 0.27 -4.61
CA LEU A 11 13.09 0.62 -4.13
C LEU A 11 13.19 1.16 -2.71
N ASP A 12 12.80 2.42 -2.52
CA ASP A 12 12.65 3.03 -1.21
C ASP A 12 11.34 2.56 -0.58
N PHE A 13 11.45 1.54 0.29
CA PHE A 13 10.30 1.00 1.00
C PHE A 13 10.03 1.79 2.27
N THR A 14 8.82 2.33 2.38
CA THR A 14 8.26 2.75 3.66
C THR A 14 7.45 1.58 4.23
N PRO A 15 7.91 0.90 5.29
CA PRO A 15 7.19 -0.23 5.86
C PRO A 15 5.83 0.19 6.43
N GLY A 16 4.88 -0.74 6.42
CA GLY A 16 3.57 -0.59 7.06
C GLY A 16 2.39 -0.42 6.09
N LEU A 17 2.58 -0.56 4.77
CA LEU A 17 1.45 -0.57 3.84
C LEU A 17 0.57 -1.79 4.07
N THR A 18 1.16 -2.95 4.35
CA THR A 18 0.40 -4.18 4.61
C THR A 18 -0.28 -4.19 5.97
N GLU A 19 0.20 -3.39 6.93
CA GLU A 19 -0.40 -3.20 8.24
C GLU A 19 -1.57 -2.22 8.19
N ARG A 20 -1.47 -1.16 7.37
CA ARG A 20 -2.53 -0.15 7.17
C ARG A 20 -3.68 -0.66 6.31
N HIS A 21 -3.40 -1.53 5.35
CA HIS A 21 -4.38 -2.05 4.40
C HIS A 21 -4.36 -3.58 4.38
N GLU A 22 -5.45 -4.19 4.85
CA GLU A 22 -5.63 -5.64 4.88
C GLU A 22 -5.61 -6.25 3.46
N THR A 23 -6.12 -5.49 2.48
CA THR A 23 -6.19 -5.90 1.07
C THR A 23 -5.63 -4.80 0.15
N MET A 24 -5.10 -5.21 -1.00
CA MET A 24 -4.64 -4.27 -2.05
C MET A 24 -5.76 -3.31 -2.47
N LEU A 25 -7.01 -3.79 -2.48
CA LEU A 25 -8.16 -2.96 -2.84
C LEU A 25 -8.41 -1.85 -1.82
N ASP A 26 -8.13 -2.09 -0.54
CA ASP A 26 -8.18 -1.06 0.49
C ASP A 26 -7.09 0.00 0.30
N CYS A 27 -5.88 -0.41 -0.10
CA CYS A 27 -4.82 0.52 -0.49
C CYS A 27 -5.23 1.37 -1.70
N VAL A 28 -5.81 0.76 -2.75
CA VAL A 28 -6.33 1.47 -3.93
C VAL A 28 -7.44 2.46 -3.53
N ARG A 29 -8.32 2.07 -2.61
CA ARG A 29 -9.40 2.92 -2.10
C ARG A 29 -8.84 4.14 -1.38
N GLU A 30 -7.91 3.95 -0.46
CA GLU A 30 -7.27 5.07 0.24
C GLU A 30 -6.52 5.96 -0.75
N CYS A 31 -5.80 5.38 -1.71
CA CYS A 31 -5.13 6.14 -2.77
C CYS A 31 -6.14 7.01 -3.54
N ALA A 32 -7.25 6.43 -3.99
CA ALA A 32 -8.29 7.15 -4.75
C ALA A 32 -8.93 8.29 -3.95
N LEU A 33 -9.07 8.13 -2.63
CA LEU A 33 -9.68 9.13 -1.73
C LEU A 33 -8.70 10.24 -1.33
N THR A 34 -7.42 9.92 -1.17
CA THR A 34 -6.36 10.86 -0.76
C THR A 34 -5.70 11.56 -1.94
N HIS A 35 -5.95 11.10 -3.17
CA HIS A 35 -5.38 11.67 -4.38
C HIS A 35 -5.84 13.12 -4.59
N ARG A 36 -4.95 13.94 -5.17
CA ARG A 36 -5.22 15.36 -5.46
C ARG A 36 -6.41 15.54 -6.40
N ASN A 37 -6.55 14.65 -7.38
CA ASN A 37 -7.65 14.68 -8.33
C ASN A 37 -8.88 14.01 -7.72
N PRO A 38 -10.08 14.59 -7.89
CA PRO A 38 -11.30 14.00 -7.38
C PRO A 38 -11.61 12.69 -8.10
N LEU A 39 -12.36 11.80 -7.43
CA LEU A 39 -12.74 10.49 -7.95
C LEU A 39 -13.36 10.53 -9.36
N LYS A 40 -14.10 11.61 -9.69
CA LYS A 40 -14.70 11.81 -11.00
C LYS A 40 -13.68 11.97 -12.13
N THR A 41 -12.53 12.59 -11.85
CA THR A 41 -11.45 12.80 -12.82
C THR A 41 -10.70 11.49 -13.03
N ILE A 42 -10.37 10.80 -11.94
CA ILE A 42 -9.74 9.47 -12.00
C ILE A 42 -10.63 8.48 -12.77
N ALA A 43 -11.95 8.49 -12.51
CA ALA A 43 -12.89 7.66 -13.24
C ALA A 43 -12.90 8.00 -14.73
N ALA A 44 -12.92 9.29 -15.09
CA ALA A 44 -12.87 9.72 -16.49
C ALA A 44 -11.59 9.27 -17.19
N ASP A 45 -10.44 9.38 -16.54
CA ASP A 45 -9.15 8.92 -17.06
C ASP A 45 -9.08 7.39 -17.23
N MET A 46 -9.89 6.65 -16.49
CA MET A 46 -10.02 5.18 -16.59
C MET A 46 -11.10 4.72 -17.58
N ASP A 47 -11.78 5.65 -18.27
CA ASP A 47 -12.98 5.40 -19.09
C ASP A 47 -14.15 4.79 -18.29
N LEU A 48 -14.30 5.19 -17.03
CA LEU A 48 -15.35 4.75 -16.12
C LEU A 48 -16.23 5.91 -15.65
N SER A 49 -17.48 5.59 -15.30
CA SER A 49 -18.30 6.57 -14.58
C SER A 49 -17.84 6.69 -13.11
N PRO A 50 -17.99 7.86 -12.46
CA PRO A 50 -17.62 8.04 -11.06
C PRO A 50 -18.34 7.07 -10.12
N THR A 51 -19.61 6.76 -10.41
CA THR A 51 -20.40 5.78 -9.68
C THR A 51 -19.87 4.36 -9.88
N GLU A 52 -19.39 4.03 -11.08
CA GLU A 52 -18.82 2.71 -11.36
C GLU A 52 -17.51 2.48 -10.61
N LEU A 53 -16.62 3.49 -10.63
CA LEU A 53 -15.37 3.41 -9.89
C LEU A 53 -15.63 3.30 -8.38
N SER A 54 -16.53 4.13 -7.84
CA SER A 54 -16.91 4.09 -6.42
C SER A 54 -17.46 2.71 -6.01
N ARG A 55 -18.37 2.14 -6.79
CA ARG A 55 -18.94 0.80 -6.51
C ARG A 55 -17.88 -0.31 -6.57
N LYS A 56 -16.97 -0.24 -7.54
CA LYS A 56 -15.85 -1.20 -7.68
C LYS A 56 -14.89 -1.13 -6.50
N ILE A 57 -14.57 0.07 -5.98
CA ILE A 57 -13.62 0.22 -4.86
C ILE A 57 -14.28 0.01 -3.50
N SER A 58 -15.58 0.24 -3.32
CA SER A 58 -16.26 0.09 -2.03
C SER A 58 -16.53 -1.36 -1.61
N THR A 59 -16.21 -2.35 -2.45
CA THR A 59 -16.37 -3.79 -2.17
C THR A 59 -17.74 -4.14 -1.59
N ASN A 60 -18.80 -3.83 -2.34
CA ASN A 60 -20.14 -4.26 -1.96
C ASN A 60 -20.31 -5.76 -2.26
N PRO A 61 -20.61 -6.62 -1.25
CA PRO A 61 -20.76 -8.06 -1.45
C PRO A 61 -21.88 -8.43 -2.44
N GLU A 62 -22.89 -7.57 -2.56
CA GLU A 62 -24.04 -7.75 -3.44
C GLU A 62 -23.85 -7.16 -4.85
N ASP A 63 -22.69 -6.52 -5.10
CA ASP A 63 -22.39 -5.94 -6.40
C ASP A 63 -21.57 -6.92 -7.26
N PRO A 64 -22.06 -7.33 -8.44
CA PRO A 64 -21.28 -8.18 -9.35
C PRO A 64 -20.05 -7.47 -9.93
N ARG A 65 -19.96 -6.13 -9.81
CA ARG A 65 -18.88 -5.33 -10.40
C ARG A 65 -17.64 -5.38 -9.53
N ARG A 66 -16.74 -6.31 -9.87
CA ARG A 66 -15.43 -6.43 -9.24
C ARG A 66 -14.43 -5.43 -9.82
N PHE A 67 -13.50 -5.01 -8.97
CA PHE A 67 -12.28 -4.35 -9.39
C PHE A 67 -11.34 -5.39 -10.01
N SER A 68 -11.08 -5.27 -11.31
CA SER A 68 -10.24 -6.22 -12.05
C SER A 68 -8.77 -5.80 -12.04
N LEU A 69 -7.87 -6.70 -12.44
CA LEU A 69 -6.45 -6.36 -12.63
C LEU A 69 -6.23 -5.36 -13.76
N CYS A 70 -7.05 -5.41 -14.82
CA CYS A 70 -7.03 -4.39 -15.87
C CYS A 70 -7.44 -3.01 -15.32
N ASP A 71 -8.40 -2.97 -14.40
CA ASP A 71 -8.78 -1.72 -13.72
C ASP A 71 -7.61 -1.21 -12.86
N LEU A 72 -6.84 -2.10 -12.22
CA LEU A 72 -5.64 -1.72 -11.47
C LEU A 72 -4.58 -1.06 -12.38
N GLU A 73 -4.28 -1.66 -13.52
CA GLU A 73 -3.32 -1.10 -14.48
C GLU A 73 -3.75 0.30 -14.95
N ARG A 74 -5.04 0.45 -15.29
CA ARG A 74 -5.63 1.75 -15.66
C ARG A 74 -5.59 2.74 -14.51
N PHE A 75 -5.86 2.30 -13.29
CA PHE A 75 -5.81 3.15 -12.10
C PHE A 75 -4.40 3.68 -11.85
N ILE A 76 -3.39 2.83 -11.94
CA ILE A 76 -1.98 3.22 -11.78
C ILE A 76 -1.57 4.17 -12.90
N ALA A 77 -2.00 3.92 -14.14
CA ALA A 77 -1.72 4.82 -15.26
C ALA A 77 -2.40 6.20 -15.10
N ALA A 78 -3.64 6.23 -14.60
CA ALA A 78 -4.42 7.45 -14.41
C ALA A 78 -3.95 8.29 -13.21
N THR A 79 -3.61 7.64 -12.09
CA THR A 79 -3.19 8.32 -10.87
C THR A 79 -1.68 8.54 -10.78
N GLY A 80 -0.89 7.74 -11.50
CA GLY A 80 0.56 7.67 -11.34
C GLY A 80 0.99 7.04 -10.01
N ASP A 81 0.04 6.52 -9.23
CA ASP A 81 0.30 6.05 -7.88
C ASP A 81 0.69 4.58 -7.86
N THR A 82 1.93 4.30 -7.49
CA THR A 82 2.49 2.94 -7.43
C THR A 82 2.38 2.30 -6.05
N ARG A 83 1.73 2.95 -5.06
CA ARG A 83 1.46 2.37 -3.74
C ARG A 83 0.84 0.96 -3.78
N PRO A 84 -0.13 0.65 -4.69
CA PRO A 84 -0.66 -0.72 -4.80
C PRO A 84 0.40 -1.77 -5.20
N ILE A 85 1.39 -1.38 -6.01
CA ILE A 85 2.50 -2.26 -6.39
C ILE A 85 3.42 -2.47 -5.19
N TYR A 86 3.77 -1.40 -4.47
CA TYR A 86 4.57 -1.51 -3.24
C TYR A 86 3.90 -2.40 -2.19
N TRP A 87 2.57 -2.34 -2.05
CA TRP A 87 1.82 -3.23 -1.19
C TRP A 87 1.97 -4.71 -1.60
N LEU A 88 1.92 -5.02 -2.90
CA LEU A 88 2.14 -6.39 -3.39
C LEU A 88 3.57 -6.87 -3.12
N ILE A 89 4.56 -5.99 -3.29
CA ILE A 89 5.95 -6.33 -3.02
C ILE A 89 6.15 -6.58 -1.52
N GLU A 90 5.61 -5.72 -0.65
CA GLU A 90 5.68 -5.90 0.80
C GLU A 90 4.96 -7.18 1.27
N LYS A 91 3.86 -7.56 0.62
CA LYS A 91 3.09 -8.75 0.99
C LYS A 91 3.67 -10.07 0.49
N PHE A 92 4.22 -10.10 -0.72
CA PHE A 92 4.57 -11.35 -1.41
C PHE A 92 6.06 -11.51 -1.75
N LEU A 93 6.82 -10.41 -1.79
CA LEU A 93 8.25 -10.43 -2.12
C LEU A 93 9.15 -10.25 -0.88
N GLN A 94 8.61 -9.80 0.26
CA GLN A 94 9.35 -9.85 1.51
C GLN A 94 9.35 -11.28 2.05
N ASP A 95 10.54 -11.85 2.21
CA ASP A 95 10.76 -13.06 3.00
C ASP A 95 10.35 -12.79 4.46
N ASP A 96 9.52 -13.66 5.04
CA ASP A 96 9.09 -13.56 6.45
C ASP A 96 10.31 -13.45 7.39
N GLU A 97 11.40 -14.15 7.07
CA GLU A 97 12.65 -14.09 7.84
C GLU A 97 13.35 -12.72 7.76
N ALA A 98 13.26 -12.06 6.60
CA ALA A 98 13.77 -10.70 6.41
C ALA A 98 12.91 -9.68 7.17
N LYS A 99 11.59 -9.87 7.18
CA LYS A 99 10.63 -9.05 7.94
C LYS A 99 10.88 -9.15 9.45
N GLN A 100 11.10 -10.36 9.95
CA GLN A 100 11.45 -10.58 11.37
C GLN A 100 12.79 -9.96 11.75
N LYS A 101 13.83 -10.11 10.92
CA LYS A 101 15.14 -9.47 11.16
C LYS A 101 15.06 -7.95 11.14
N GLN A 102 14.29 -7.36 10.22
CA GLN A 102 14.08 -5.91 10.16
C GLN A 102 13.29 -5.41 11.37
N ALA A 103 12.24 -6.12 11.80
CA ALA A 103 11.48 -5.76 13.00
C ALA A 103 12.35 -5.81 14.27
N ILE A 104 13.20 -6.83 14.41
CA ILE A 104 14.16 -6.93 15.52
C ILE A 104 15.20 -5.80 15.47
N ALA A 105 15.71 -5.46 14.28
CA ALA A 105 16.67 -4.37 14.12
C ALA A 105 16.05 -3.00 14.42
N ALA A 106 14.81 -2.75 13.97
CA ALA A 106 14.07 -1.53 14.28
C ALA A 106 13.78 -1.41 15.78
N LEU A 107 13.39 -2.52 16.44
CA LEU A 107 13.20 -2.56 17.88
C LEU A 107 14.51 -2.29 18.64
N ALA A 108 15.63 -2.87 18.20
CA ALA A 108 16.94 -2.61 18.80
C ALA A 108 17.36 -1.14 18.68
N ASN A 109 17.07 -0.49 17.55
CA ASN A 109 17.35 0.93 17.34
C ASN A 109 16.44 1.86 18.15
N ALA A 110 15.18 1.48 18.37
CA ALA A 110 14.23 2.24 19.18
C ALA A 110 14.38 2.00 20.70
N MET A 111 15.03 0.91 21.10
CA MET A 111 15.29 0.54 22.51
C MET A 111 15.88 1.66 23.37
N PRO A 112 16.93 2.41 22.95
CA PRO A 112 17.50 3.47 23.78
C PRO A 112 16.53 4.63 23.99
N GLU A 113 15.69 4.97 23.02
CA GLU A 113 14.67 6.02 23.15
C GLU A 113 13.54 5.58 24.09
N ILE A 114 13.09 4.33 23.95
CA ILE A 114 12.08 3.74 24.85
C ILE A 114 12.59 3.69 26.30
N LEU A 115 13.86 3.31 26.52
CA LEU A 115 14.48 3.31 27.84
C LEU A 115 14.63 4.72 28.43
N ALA A 116 14.94 5.72 27.61
CA ALA A 116 15.02 7.11 28.04
C ALA A 116 13.64 7.64 28.48
N LEU A 117 12.58 7.36 27.70
CA LEU A 117 11.21 7.72 28.03
C LEU A 117 10.71 6.97 29.27
N PHE A 118 11.05 5.68 29.41
CA PHE A 118 10.70 4.90 30.60
C PHE A 118 11.36 5.47 31.87
N LYS A 119 12.64 5.87 31.81
CA LYS A 119 13.32 6.54 32.93
C LYS A 119 12.68 7.89 33.30
N GLN A 120 12.20 8.65 32.32
CA GLN A 120 11.46 9.89 32.58
C GLN A 120 10.10 9.62 33.22
N ALA A 121 9.40 8.56 32.82
CA ALA A 121 8.09 8.19 33.36
C ALA A 121 8.15 7.52 34.75
N SER A 122 9.23 6.79 35.06
CA SER A 122 9.46 6.13 36.36
C SER A 122 10.22 7.00 37.36
N GLY A 123 10.54 8.25 37.00
CA GLY A 123 11.20 9.24 37.84
C GLY A 123 10.26 10.16 38.63
N GLN A 124 8.99 9.77 38.83
CA GLN A 124 8.06 10.38 39.81
C GLN A 124 7.73 9.40 40.93
#